data_AF-A0A9X3CL00-F1
#
_entry.id   AF-A0A9X3CL00-F1
#
_cell.length_a   1.000
_cell.length_b   1.000
_cell.length_c   1.000
_cell.angle_alpha   90.00
_cell.angle_beta   90.00
_cell.angle_gamma   90.00
#
_symmetry.space_group_name_H-M   'P 1'
#
loop_
_entity.id
_entity.type
_entity.pdbx_description
1 polymer ?
#
loop_
_entity_poly.entity_id
_entity_poly.type
_entity_poly.pdbx_seq_one_letter_code
_entity_poly.pdbx_strand_id
1 'polypeptide(L)'
;MYDLKKEYDQFGPWLVEIRSEQDIPPQFSEQQHFFDDAVYSFKIPVHQERRNMKPGMLLYPEVVIIQNDFILHLKIDGERIQAEKMWYTDVLFLTHGGDLLDNYIGLQSIQGEMVIKYNLVSQDVASHVIKLLREMVSPRKHYPVSNELNDHSLLDKVTYSFYCGTEKPIDPLHILAYQSELSLTERKRSSLMDLYHNFVQYKLLRSMIMTDGVDLIIANQGKHIIDIKDANYKFGHTFIRLGLIESIALEPHPNFPELNVLIIKVALCEFTLAVDKHFSIDKVLQLLHNIHHVEEMV
;
A
#
# COMPACT_ATOMS: atom_id res chain seq x y z
N MET A 1 -15.29 33.91 -7.07
CA MET A 1 -13.90 34.41 -6.93
C MET A 1 -13.23 33.57 -5.86
N TYR A 2 -12.07 32.98 -6.15
CA TYR A 2 -11.32 32.17 -5.20
C TYR A 2 -10.80 33.03 -4.04
N ASP A 3 -10.97 32.58 -2.79
CA ASP A 3 -10.58 33.34 -1.60
C ASP A 3 -9.31 32.73 -0.98
N LEU A 4 -8.16 33.35 -1.31
CA LEU A 4 -6.84 32.94 -0.82
C LEU A 4 -6.72 33.00 0.71
N LYS A 5 -7.46 33.90 1.37
CA LYS A 5 -7.44 34.00 2.83
C LYS A 5 -8.19 32.83 3.44
N LYS A 6 -9.36 32.51 2.90
CA LYS A 6 -10.12 31.33 3.31
C LYS A 6 -9.32 30.04 3.11
N GLU A 7 -8.63 29.90 1.98
CA GLU A 7 -7.77 28.73 1.71
C GLU A 7 -6.65 28.61 2.75
N TYR A 8 -5.95 29.71 3.04
CA TYR A 8 -4.90 29.75 4.06
C TYR A 8 -5.43 29.48 5.49
N ASP A 9 -6.62 29.96 5.81
CA ASP A 9 -7.24 29.76 7.12
C ASP A 9 -7.62 28.28 7.34
N GLN A 10 -7.98 27.58 6.25
CA GLN A 10 -8.31 26.16 6.22
C GLN A 10 -7.10 25.25 5.97
N PHE A 11 -5.92 25.81 5.72
CA PHE A 11 -4.72 25.04 5.42
C PHE A 11 -4.20 24.27 6.63
N GLY A 12 -3.86 23.01 6.39
CA GLY A 12 -3.20 22.12 7.33
C GLY A 12 -2.57 20.93 6.62
N PRO A 13 -1.92 20.02 7.38
CA PRO A 13 -1.19 18.88 6.81
C PRO A 13 -2.09 17.73 6.37
N TRP A 14 -3.38 17.98 6.14
CA TRP A 14 -4.37 16.96 5.78
C TRP A 14 -4.78 17.04 4.30
N LEU A 15 -5.11 15.88 3.73
CA LEU A 15 -5.78 15.79 2.43
C LEU A 15 -7.14 16.50 2.49
N VAL A 16 -7.48 17.24 1.44
CA VAL A 16 -8.77 17.96 1.36
C VAL A 16 -9.52 17.52 0.12
N GLU A 17 -10.73 17.01 0.30
CA GLU A 17 -11.64 16.66 -0.80
C GLU A 17 -12.01 17.89 -1.64
N ILE A 18 -12.07 17.72 -2.95
CA ILE A 18 -12.55 18.73 -3.90
C ILE A 18 -13.96 18.32 -4.31
N ARG A 19 -14.97 19.06 -3.82
CA ARG A 19 -16.40 18.74 -4.04
C ARG A 19 -17.06 19.60 -5.10
N SER A 20 -16.43 20.72 -5.42
CA SER A 20 -16.97 21.74 -6.30
C SER A 20 -15.84 22.46 -7.01
N GLU A 21 -16.18 23.17 -8.09
CA GLU A 21 -15.25 24.01 -8.84
C GLU A 21 -14.50 25.01 -7.94
N GLN A 22 -15.16 25.52 -6.89
CA GLN A 22 -14.54 26.49 -5.99
C GLN A 22 -13.47 25.88 -5.08
N ASP A 23 -13.43 24.56 -4.94
CA ASP A 23 -12.43 23.85 -4.15
C ASP A 23 -11.16 23.55 -4.94
N ILE A 24 -11.25 23.58 -6.28
CA ILE A 24 -10.13 23.36 -7.21
C ILE A 24 -9.07 24.45 -6.97
N PRO A 25 -7.81 24.07 -6.68
CA PRO A 25 -6.75 25.06 -6.53
C PRO A 25 -6.57 25.87 -7.83
N PRO A 26 -6.41 27.21 -7.78
CA PRO A 26 -6.44 28.08 -8.96
C PRO A 26 -5.48 27.68 -10.10
N GLN A 27 -4.31 27.16 -9.73
CA GLN A 27 -3.31 26.62 -10.65
C GLN A 27 -3.83 25.49 -11.56
N PHE A 28 -4.87 24.76 -11.13
CA PHE A 28 -5.45 23.64 -11.87
C PHE A 28 -6.78 24.02 -12.54
N SER A 29 -7.13 25.32 -12.59
CA SER A 29 -8.41 25.79 -13.16
C SER A 29 -8.55 25.47 -14.65
N GLU A 30 -7.46 25.49 -15.42
CA GLU A 30 -7.47 25.09 -16.83
C GLU A 30 -7.75 23.57 -17.01
N GLN A 31 -7.58 22.78 -15.95
CA GLN A 31 -7.81 21.34 -15.90
C GLN A 31 -9.19 20.99 -15.32
N GLN A 32 -10.10 21.97 -15.16
CA GLN A 32 -11.43 21.78 -14.57
C GLN A 32 -12.21 20.61 -15.18
N HIS A 33 -12.10 20.40 -16.49
CA HIS A 33 -12.80 19.32 -17.21
C HIS A 33 -12.46 17.91 -16.69
N PHE A 34 -11.34 17.70 -16.00
CA PHE A 34 -11.04 16.41 -15.37
C PHE A 34 -11.80 16.18 -14.05
N PHE A 35 -12.36 17.23 -13.44
CA PHE A 35 -13.08 17.13 -12.16
C PHE A 35 -14.58 16.88 -12.35
N ASP A 36 -15.16 17.29 -13.48
CA ASP A 36 -16.61 17.26 -13.71
C ASP A 36 -17.19 15.83 -13.61
N ASP A 37 -16.45 14.83 -14.09
CA ASP A 37 -16.86 13.41 -14.07
C ASP A 37 -16.12 12.58 -13.01
N ALA A 38 -15.35 13.23 -12.12
CA ALA A 38 -14.55 12.52 -11.13
C ALA A 38 -15.43 11.78 -10.13
N VAL A 39 -15.14 10.49 -9.90
CA VAL A 39 -15.76 9.69 -8.84
C VAL A 39 -15.36 10.24 -7.47
N TYR A 40 -14.10 10.65 -7.35
CA TYR A 40 -13.56 11.29 -6.16
C TYR A 40 -12.35 12.13 -6.53
N SER A 41 -12.13 13.26 -5.85
CA SER A 41 -10.90 14.03 -6.03
C SER A 41 -10.50 14.75 -4.74
N PHE A 42 -9.20 14.95 -4.58
CA PHE A 42 -8.64 15.62 -3.41
C PHE A 42 -7.34 16.33 -3.74
N LYS A 43 -7.03 17.37 -2.97
CA LYS A 43 -5.77 18.10 -3.03
C LYS A 43 -4.83 17.68 -1.90
N ILE A 44 -3.55 17.62 -2.23
CA ILE A 44 -2.48 17.23 -1.31
C ILE A 44 -1.74 18.50 -0.87
N PRO A 45 -1.66 18.77 0.44
CA PRO A 45 -0.98 19.96 0.94
C PRO A 45 0.54 19.85 0.76
N VAL A 46 1.20 21.00 0.65
CA VAL A 46 2.67 21.05 0.70
C VAL A 46 3.19 20.52 2.03
N HIS A 47 4.33 19.81 1.97
CA HIS A 47 5.02 19.30 3.16
C HIS A 47 5.81 20.41 3.88
N GLN A 48 5.12 21.44 4.36
CA GLN A 48 5.69 22.54 5.14
C GLN A 48 4.80 22.89 6.34
N GLU A 49 5.44 23.28 7.44
CA GLU A 49 4.71 23.74 8.62
C GLU A 49 3.95 25.03 8.32
N ARG A 50 2.70 25.11 8.80
CA ARG A 50 1.82 26.28 8.63
C ARG A 50 2.47 27.61 9.00
N ARG A 51 3.31 27.65 10.04
CA ARG A 51 4.01 28.87 10.48
C ARG A 51 4.97 29.46 9.44
N ASN A 52 5.40 28.65 8.47
CA ASN A 52 6.27 29.06 7.38
C ASN A 52 5.49 29.43 6.11
N MET A 53 4.17 29.22 6.10
CA MET A 53 3.30 29.52 4.98
C MET A 53 2.69 30.92 5.12
N LYS A 54 2.34 31.54 3.99
CA LYS A 54 1.69 32.85 3.92
C LYS A 54 0.54 32.82 2.90
N PRO A 55 -0.49 33.67 3.04
CA PRO A 55 -1.51 33.83 2.02
C PRO A 55 -0.87 34.15 0.65
N GLY A 56 -1.34 33.47 -0.39
CA GLY A 56 -0.81 33.59 -1.76
C GLY A 56 0.36 32.66 -2.11
N MET A 57 0.88 31.89 -1.14
CA MET A 57 1.81 30.79 -1.45
C MET A 57 1.06 29.59 -2.05
N LEU A 58 1.79 28.74 -2.77
CA LEU A 58 1.27 27.47 -3.28
C LEU A 58 1.05 26.49 -2.13
N LEU A 59 -0.18 26.37 -1.66
CA LEU A 59 -0.54 25.52 -0.51
C LEU A 59 -0.79 24.06 -0.91
N TYR A 60 -1.28 23.84 -2.13
CA TYR A 60 -1.63 22.52 -2.64
C TYR A 60 -1.00 22.31 -4.02
N PRO A 61 0.28 21.89 -4.09
CA PRO A 61 1.00 21.71 -5.36
C PRO A 61 0.52 20.50 -6.16
N GLU A 62 -0.35 19.66 -5.59
CA GLU A 62 -0.74 18.38 -6.16
C GLU A 62 -2.25 18.12 -5.96
N VAL A 63 -2.89 17.51 -6.96
CA VAL A 63 -4.27 17.02 -6.90
C VAL A 63 -4.36 15.61 -7.47
N VAL A 64 -5.22 14.79 -6.89
CA VAL A 64 -5.52 13.44 -7.36
C VAL A 64 -6.99 13.39 -7.74
N ILE A 65 -7.24 12.80 -8.91
CA ILE A 65 -8.55 12.70 -9.52
C ILE A 65 -8.77 11.23 -9.86
N ILE A 66 -9.79 10.64 -9.26
CA ILE A 66 -10.18 9.23 -9.42
C ILE A 66 -11.37 9.22 -10.37
N GLN A 67 -11.16 8.66 -11.56
CA GLN A 67 -12.19 8.47 -12.58
C GLN A 67 -12.72 7.03 -12.51
N ASN A 68 -13.67 6.66 -13.39
CA ASN A 68 -14.16 5.28 -13.43
C ASN A 68 -13.12 4.29 -13.97
N ASP A 69 -12.30 4.71 -14.94
CA ASP A 69 -11.38 3.79 -15.65
C ASP A 69 -9.89 4.04 -15.33
N PHE A 70 -9.57 5.18 -14.73
CA PHE A 70 -8.19 5.58 -14.45
C PHE A 70 -8.08 6.52 -13.26
N ILE A 71 -6.87 6.63 -12.72
CA ILE A 71 -6.49 7.68 -11.77
C ILE A 71 -5.56 8.68 -12.46
N LEU A 72 -5.71 9.95 -12.12
CA LEU A 72 -4.89 11.05 -12.62
C LEU A 72 -4.29 11.82 -11.44
N HIS A 73 -2.98 11.96 -11.42
CA HIS A 73 -2.23 12.78 -10.47
C HIS A 73 -1.66 13.98 -11.21
N LEU A 74 -2.12 15.17 -10.85
CA LEU A 74 -1.58 16.43 -11.38
C LEU A 74 -0.65 17.04 -10.34
N LYS A 75 0.54 17.44 -10.77
CA LYS A 75 1.58 18.00 -9.93
C LYS A 75 2.20 19.23 -10.57
N ILE A 76 2.39 20.28 -9.78
CA ILE A 76 3.21 21.42 -10.21
C ILE A 76 4.68 21.06 -10.09
N ASP A 77 5.39 21.20 -11.21
CA ASP A 77 6.85 21.15 -11.30
C ASP A 77 7.36 22.45 -11.93
N GLY A 78 7.85 23.36 -11.09
CA GLY A 78 8.20 24.71 -11.48
C GLY A 78 6.98 25.50 -11.98
N GLU A 79 6.99 25.85 -13.27
CA GLU A 79 5.90 26.58 -13.94
C GLU A 79 4.98 25.66 -14.74
N ARG A 80 5.22 24.34 -14.72
CA ARG A 80 4.47 23.36 -15.53
C ARG A 80 3.62 22.47 -14.64
N ILE A 81 2.49 22.05 -15.20
CA ILE A 81 1.67 20.99 -14.63
C ILE A 81 2.09 19.68 -15.29
N GLN A 82 2.62 18.77 -14.50
CA GLN A 82 2.83 17.38 -14.88
C GLN A 82 1.54 16.60 -14.61
N ALA A 83 1.18 15.72 -15.55
CA ALA A 83 0.00 14.88 -15.44
C ALA A 83 0.44 13.42 -15.57
N GLU A 84 0.26 12.65 -14.50
CA GLU A 84 0.50 11.23 -14.48
C GLU A 84 -0.85 10.49 -14.48
N LYS A 85 -1.09 9.69 -15.50
CA LYS A 85 -2.33 8.92 -15.67
C LYS A 85 -2.03 7.43 -15.58
N MET A 86 -2.83 6.69 -14.80
CA MET A 86 -2.74 5.25 -14.69
C MET A 86 -4.12 4.61 -14.86
N TRP A 87 -4.25 3.72 -15.85
CA TRP A 87 -5.47 2.95 -16.09
C TRP A 87 -5.58 1.82 -15.06
N TYR A 88 -6.79 1.58 -14.52
CA TYR A 88 -6.99 0.53 -13.53
C TYR A 88 -6.74 -0.88 -14.06
N THR A 89 -6.93 -1.08 -15.37
CA THR A 89 -6.60 -2.33 -16.06
C THR A 89 -5.12 -2.68 -15.95
N ASP A 90 -4.25 -1.68 -15.86
CA ASP A 90 -2.80 -1.84 -15.86
C ASP A 90 -2.23 -1.99 -14.44
N VAL A 91 -3.05 -1.76 -13.41
CA VAL A 91 -2.63 -1.86 -12.01
C VAL A 91 -2.51 -3.33 -11.61
N LEU A 92 -1.32 -3.72 -11.20
CA LEU A 92 -1.00 -5.09 -10.78
C LEU A 92 -1.29 -5.30 -9.30
N PHE A 93 -0.91 -4.34 -8.46
CA PHE A 93 -1.20 -4.34 -7.03
C PHE A 93 -1.21 -2.94 -6.45
N LEU A 94 -1.95 -2.79 -5.35
CA LEU A 94 -2.05 -1.58 -4.54
C LEU A 94 -1.21 -1.74 -3.27
N THR A 95 -0.53 -0.68 -2.85
CA THR A 95 0.17 -0.61 -1.57
C THR A 95 -0.38 0.55 -0.75
N HIS A 96 -0.43 0.34 0.56
CA HIS A 96 -0.72 1.39 1.52
C HIS A 96 0.17 1.18 2.73
N GLY A 97 0.96 2.18 3.08
CA GLY A 97 1.88 2.05 4.19
C GLY A 97 2.49 3.37 4.57
N GLY A 98 3.43 3.31 5.50
CA GLY A 98 4.12 4.50 5.96
C GLY A 98 4.49 4.45 7.42
N ASP A 99 4.74 5.63 7.97
CA ASP A 99 4.88 5.90 9.40
C ASP A 99 4.00 7.08 9.81
N LEU A 100 4.21 7.63 11.01
CA LEU A 100 3.40 8.72 11.54
C LEU A 100 3.35 9.97 10.62
N LEU A 101 4.36 10.21 9.80
CA LEU A 101 4.49 11.46 9.03
C LEU A 101 4.58 11.26 7.51
N ASP A 102 5.03 10.10 7.04
CA ASP A 102 5.23 9.78 5.61
C ASP A 102 4.41 8.54 5.24
N ASN A 103 3.09 8.70 5.18
CA ASN A 103 2.19 7.67 4.64
C ASN A 103 2.04 7.81 3.14
N TYR A 104 1.69 6.71 2.49
CA TYR A 104 1.53 6.65 1.05
C TYR A 104 0.47 5.64 0.62
N ILE A 105 -0.14 5.94 -0.52
CA ILE A 105 -0.92 5.01 -1.35
C ILE A 105 -0.11 4.83 -2.63
N GLY A 106 0.27 3.59 -2.95
CA GLY A 106 1.03 3.27 -4.16
C GLY A 106 0.23 2.38 -5.10
N LEU A 107 0.23 2.69 -6.39
CA LEU A 107 -0.31 1.83 -7.44
C LEU A 107 0.84 1.36 -8.32
N GLN A 108 1.09 0.05 -8.35
CA GLN A 108 2.09 -0.54 -9.23
C GLN A 108 1.45 -0.98 -10.53
N SER A 109 2.05 -0.59 -11.66
CA SER A 109 1.71 -1.08 -12.99
C SER A 109 2.95 -1.60 -13.73
N ILE A 110 2.75 -2.17 -14.92
CA ILE A 110 3.87 -2.51 -15.82
C ILE A 110 4.62 -1.28 -16.35
N GLN A 111 3.99 -0.10 -16.34
CA GLN A 111 4.55 1.15 -16.87
C GLN A 111 5.34 1.94 -15.81
N GLY A 112 5.12 1.63 -14.53
CA GLY A 112 5.72 2.34 -13.41
C GLY A 112 4.83 2.32 -12.17
N GLU A 113 5.22 3.12 -11.19
CA GLU A 113 4.55 3.27 -9.90
C GLU A 113 4.02 4.70 -9.75
N MET A 114 2.75 4.84 -9.34
CA MET A 114 2.17 6.10 -8.90
C MET A 114 2.11 6.11 -7.38
N VAL A 115 2.73 7.11 -6.73
CA VAL A 115 2.79 7.21 -5.26
C VAL A 115 2.17 8.52 -4.77
N ILE A 116 1.12 8.39 -3.98
CA ILE A 116 0.41 9.51 -3.35
C ILE A 116 0.80 9.56 -1.89
N LYS A 117 1.58 10.58 -1.49
CA LYS A 117 2.03 10.77 -0.12
C LYS A 117 1.05 11.62 0.69
N TYR A 118 0.90 11.29 1.98
CA TYR A 118 0.04 12.03 2.89
C TYR A 118 0.45 11.85 4.37
N ASN A 119 -0.02 12.74 5.24
CA ASN A 119 0.21 12.64 6.68
C ASN A 119 -0.88 11.82 7.37
N LEU A 120 -0.54 11.10 8.46
CA LEU A 120 -1.46 10.24 9.22
C LEU A 120 -2.75 10.93 9.65
N VAL A 121 -2.76 12.25 9.85
CA VAL A 121 -4.00 13.00 10.15
C VAL A 121 -5.06 12.90 9.04
N SER A 122 -4.69 12.45 7.84
CA SER A 122 -5.60 12.23 6.71
C SER A 122 -6.03 10.77 6.56
N GLN A 123 -5.80 9.92 7.57
CA GLN A 123 -6.05 8.48 7.47
C GLN A 123 -7.48 8.16 7.05
N ASP A 124 -8.49 8.90 7.52
CA ASP A 124 -9.87 8.65 7.11
C ASP A 124 -10.11 8.91 5.61
N VAL A 125 -9.50 9.96 5.05
CA VAL A 125 -9.56 10.25 3.61
C VAL A 125 -8.79 9.17 2.83
N ALA A 126 -7.60 8.80 3.30
CA ALA A 126 -6.79 7.77 2.67
C ALA A 126 -7.47 6.40 2.67
N SER A 127 -8.03 5.97 3.80
CA SER A 127 -8.80 4.71 3.91
C SER A 127 -10.02 4.71 2.98
N HIS A 128 -10.70 5.85 2.81
CA HIS A 128 -11.78 5.96 1.82
C HIS A 128 -11.26 5.79 0.39
N VAL A 129 -10.14 6.45 0.05
CA VAL A 129 -9.51 6.36 -1.27
C VAL A 129 -9.04 4.94 -1.55
N ILE A 130 -8.39 4.27 -0.60
CA ILE A 130 -7.93 2.88 -0.75
C ILE A 130 -9.11 1.96 -1.03
N LYS A 131 -10.18 2.08 -0.25
CA LYS A 131 -11.42 1.32 -0.47
C LYS A 131 -11.94 1.52 -1.89
N LEU A 132 -12.03 2.77 -2.34
CA LEU A 132 -12.50 3.11 -3.68
C LEU A 132 -11.58 2.53 -4.76
N LEU A 133 -10.26 2.67 -4.61
CA LEU A 133 -9.29 2.14 -5.57
C LEU A 133 -9.32 0.62 -5.63
N ARG A 134 -9.50 -0.08 -4.51
CA ARG A 134 -9.68 -1.53 -4.51
C ARG A 134 -10.93 -1.96 -5.27
N GLU A 135 -12.04 -1.24 -5.10
CA GLU A 135 -13.27 -1.50 -5.85
C GLU A 135 -13.11 -1.26 -7.37
N MET A 136 -12.31 -0.27 -7.77
CA MET A 136 -12.06 0.08 -9.18
C MET A 136 -11.01 -0.82 -9.86
N VAL A 137 -9.91 -1.13 -9.16
CA VAL A 137 -8.80 -1.95 -9.68
C VAL A 137 -9.18 -3.44 -9.72
N SER A 138 -9.96 -3.89 -8.74
CA SER A 138 -10.37 -5.28 -8.59
C SER A 138 -11.88 -5.44 -8.78
N PRO A 139 -12.43 -5.17 -9.99
CA PRO A 139 -13.86 -5.34 -10.23
C PRO A 139 -14.26 -6.80 -9.95
N ARG A 140 -15.27 -6.95 -9.09
CA ARG A 140 -15.56 -8.14 -8.27
C ARG A 140 -15.79 -9.44 -9.06
N LYS A 141 -14.71 -10.12 -9.46
CA LYS A 141 -14.73 -11.58 -9.60
C LYS A 141 -14.35 -12.16 -8.25
N HIS A 142 -15.36 -12.33 -7.39
CA HIS A 142 -15.17 -12.87 -6.05
C HIS A 142 -15.01 -14.40 -6.14
N TYR A 143 -13.86 -14.91 -5.73
CA TYR A 143 -13.58 -16.33 -5.68
C TYR A 143 -14.08 -16.91 -4.35
N PRO A 144 -14.83 -18.03 -4.39
CA PRO A 144 -15.27 -18.68 -3.16
C PRO A 144 -14.04 -19.19 -2.38
N VAL A 145 -13.90 -18.73 -1.14
CA VAL A 145 -12.84 -19.18 -0.23
C VAL A 145 -13.44 -20.19 0.74
N SER A 146 -12.83 -21.36 0.87
CA SER A 146 -13.26 -22.35 1.85
C SER A 146 -12.96 -21.88 3.27
N ASN A 147 -13.93 -21.99 4.18
CA ASN A 147 -13.75 -21.67 5.61
C ASN A 147 -12.62 -22.50 6.25
N GLU A 148 -12.33 -23.69 5.73
CA GLU A 148 -11.24 -24.56 6.23
C GLU A 148 -9.85 -23.94 6.04
N LEU A 149 -9.72 -23.00 5.09
CA LEU A 149 -8.47 -22.26 4.89
C LEU A 149 -8.22 -21.26 6.01
N ASN A 150 -9.27 -20.77 6.68
CA ASN A 150 -9.15 -19.73 7.68
C ASN A 150 -8.56 -20.26 8.99
N ASP A 151 -7.44 -19.68 9.42
CA ASP A 151 -6.91 -19.93 10.75
C ASP A 151 -7.47 -18.94 11.78
N HIS A 152 -8.61 -19.29 12.35
CA HIS A 152 -9.27 -18.48 13.38
C HIS A 152 -8.41 -18.26 14.64
N SER A 153 -7.39 -19.09 14.90
CA SER A 153 -6.50 -18.92 16.05
C SER A 153 -5.61 -17.68 15.95
N LEU A 154 -5.57 -17.04 14.78
CA LEU A 154 -4.75 -15.86 14.49
C LEU A 154 -5.53 -14.54 14.53
N LEU A 155 -6.84 -14.56 14.78
CA LEU A 155 -7.68 -13.37 14.86
C LEU A 155 -7.32 -12.44 16.03
N ASP A 156 -6.70 -12.98 17.08
CA ASP A 156 -6.25 -12.23 18.26
C ASP A 156 -4.92 -11.50 18.03
N LYS A 157 -4.26 -11.72 16.89
CA LYS A 157 -2.92 -11.18 16.64
C LYS A 157 -2.99 -9.69 16.34
N VAL A 158 -2.03 -8.95 16.90
CA VAL A 158 -1.91 -7.48 16.75
C VAL A 158 -1.90 -7.04 15.28
N THR A 159 -1.28 -7.83 14.39
CA THR A 159 -1.27 -7.53 12.95
C THR A 159 -2.67 -7.52 12.36
N TYR A 160 -3.53 -8.46 12.75
CA TYR A 160 -4.91 -8.54 12.29
C TYR A 160 -5.74 -7.36 12.80
N SER A 161 -5.66 -7.06 14.10
CA SER A 161 -6.41 -5.96 14.70
C SER A 161 -5.99 -4.60 14.15
N PHE A 162 -4.69 -4.40 13.93
CA PHE A 162 -4.16 -3.19 13.31
C PHE A 162 -4.65 -3.02 11.86
N TYR A 163 -4.59 -4.10 11.06
CA TYR A 163 -5.14 -4.10 9.71
C TYR A 163 -6.62 -3.73 9.72
N CYS A 164 -7.42 -4.40 10.55
CA CYS A 164 -8.86 -4.14 10.64
C CYS A 164 -9.20 -2.71 11.06
N GLY A 165 -8.44 -2.15 12.00
CA GLY A 165 -8.62 -0.76 12.43
C GLY A 165 -8.29 0.26 11.34
N THR A 166 -7.29 -0.03 10.52
CA THR A 166 -6.78 0.88 9.47
C THR A 166 -7.61 0.78 8.18
N GLU A 167 -7.87 -0.44 7.72
CA GLU A 167 -8.54 -0.68 6.42
C GLU A 167 -10.06 -0.80 6.51
N LYS A 168 -10.62 -1.10 7.70
CA LYS A 168 -12.06 -1.29 7.91
C LYS A 168 -12.66 -2.26 6.86
N PRO A 169 -12.22 -3.54 6.84
CA PRO A 169 -12.59 -4.50 5.81
C PRO A 169 -14.11 -4.65 5.69
N ILE A 170 -14.60 -4.76 4.45
CA ILE A 170 -16.02 -4.92 4.14
C ILE A 170 -16.41 -6.39 4.24
N ASP A 171 -15.57 -7.26 3.67
CA ASP A 171 -15.81 -8.69 3.55
C ASP A 171 -15.04 -9.49 4.61
N PRO A 172 -15.53 -10.70 4.97
CA PRO A 172 -14.82 -11.58 5.88
C PRO A 172 -13.42 -11.94 5.35
N LEU A 173 -12.41 -11.71 6.19
CA LEU A 173 -11.04 -12.08 5.89
C LEU A 173 -10.78 -13.54 6.25
N HIS A 174 -10.08 -14.23 5.37
CA HIS A 174 -9.54 -15.56 5.61
C HIS A 174 -8.04 -15.43 5.84
N ILE A 175 -7.57 -15.81 7.03
CA ILE A 175 -6.15 -15.79 7.37
C ILE A 175 -5.50 -17.05 6.81
N LEU A 176 -4.59 -16.87 5.86
CA LEU A 176 -3.93 -17.96 5.14
C LEU A 176 -2.59 -18.33 5.77
N ALA A 177 -1.84 -17.32 6.23
CA ALA A 177 -0.55 -17.54 6.87
C ALA A 177 -0.19 -16.38 7.81
N TYR A 178 0.63 -16.66 8.81
CA TYR A 178 1.15 -15.67 9.75
C TYR A 178 2.59 -15.98 10.13
N GLN A 179 3.35 -14.92 10.29
CA GLN A 179 4.72 -14.96 10.74
C GLN A 179 4.90 -14.09 11.97
N SER A 180 5.45 -14.69 13.03
CA SER A 180 5.88 -13.97 14.22
C SER A 180 7.22 -13.26 14.00
N GLU A 181 7.60 -12.40 14.95
CA GLU A 181 8.96 -11.86 14.97
C GLU A 181 9.99 -12.98 15.13
N LEU A 182 11.12 -12.84 14.46
CA LEU A 182 12.23 -13.79 14.51
C LEU A 182 13.55 -13.03 14.58
N SER A 183 14.41 -13.38 15.54
CA SER A 183 15.78 -12.84 15.61
C SER A 183 16.65 -13.49 14.53
N LEU A 184 17.49 -12.68 13.89
CA LEU A 184 18.28 -13.09 12.73
C LEU A 184 19.77 -12.92 12.97
N THR A 185 20.55 -13.80 12.32
CA THR A 185 22.00 -13.72 12.29
C THR A 185 22.45 -13.52 10.85
N GLU A 186 23.13 -12.41 10.55
CA GLU A 186 23.64 -12.18 9.20
C GLU A 186 24.76 -13.18 8.86
N ARG A 187 24.74 -13.70 7.62
CA ARG A 187 25.76 -14.63 7.12
C ARG A 187 27.11 -13.91 7.05
N LYS A 188 28.03 -14.22 7.98
CA LYS A 188 29.35 -13.56 8.09
C LYS A 188 30.14 -13.57 6.78
N ARG A 189 30.61 -12.40 6.34
CA ARG A 189 31.66 -12.28 5.30
C ARG A 189 33.01 -12.41 5.97
N SER A 190 33.72 -13.50 5.72
CA SER A 190 35.02 -13.86 6.29
C SER A 190 36.06 -12.73 6.33
N SER A 191 35.99 -11.85 7.34
CA SER A 191 36.97 -10.80 7.57
C SER A 191 37.40 -10.83 9.03
N LEU A 192 38.70 -10.67 9.27
CA LEU A 192 39.32 -10.68 10.61
C LEU A 192 38.79 -9.57 11.55
N MET A 193 38.04 -8.58 11.04
CA MET A 193 37.35 -7.58 11.86
C MET A 193 36.06 -8.08 12.53
N ASP A 194 35.56 -9.25 12.17
CA ASP A 194 34.29 -9.82 12.68
C ASP A 194 34.36 -10.31 14.14
N LEU A 195 35.56 -10.40 14.73
CA LEU A 195 35.74 -10.77 16.14
C LEU A 195 35.27 -9.68 17.11
N TYR A 196 35.19 -8.42 16.66
CA TYR A 196 34.71 -7.29 17.46
C TYR A 196 33.24 -6.92 17.20
N HIS A 197 32.61 -7.44 16.14
CA HIS A 197 31.25 -7.05 15.70
C HIS A 197 30.13 -8.02 16.11
N ASN A 198 30.34 -8.84 17.14
CA ASN A 198 29.45 -9.95 17.51
C ASN A 198 28.05 -9.56 18.07
N PHE A 199 27.51 -8.37 17.81
CA PHE A 199 26.25 -7.90 18.42
C PHE A 199 25.34 -7.00 17.55
N VAL A 200 25.47 -6.98 16.23
CA VAL A 200 24.39 -6.43 15.38
C VAL A 200 23.38 -7.55 15.15
N GLN A 201 22.30 -7.51 15.93
CA GLN A 201 21.19 -8.44 15.83
C GLN A 201 20.10 -7.77 14.98
N TYR A 202 19.70 -8.44 13.91
CA TYR A 202 18.55 -8.05 13.11
C TYR A 202 17.32 -8.80 13.61
N LYS A 203 16.14 -8.28 13.33
CA LYS A 203 14.89 -9.01 13.52
C LYS A 203 14.00 -8.92 12.29
N LEU A 204 13.42 -10.06 11.96
CA LEU A 204 12.28 -10.18 11.06
C LEU A 204 11.02 -9.72 11.81
N LEU A 205 10.24 -8.88 11.15
CA LEU A 205 9.00 -8.34 11.68
C LEU A 205 7.80 -9.22 11.29
N ARG A 206 6.68 -8.96 11.96
CA ARG A 206 5.45 -9.72 11.76
C ARG A 206 4.87 -9.46 10.38
N SER A 207 4.34 -10.51 9.77
CA SER A 207 3.54 -10.41 8.56
C SER A 207 2.36 -11.37 8.64
N MET A 208 1.29 -11.02 7.93
CA MET A 208 0.08 -11.82 7.83
C MET A 208 -0.38 -11.80 6.38
N ILE A 209 -0.68 -12.98 5.85
CA ILE A 209 -1.24 -13.17 4.52
C ILE A 209 -2.70 -13.56 4.71
N MET A 210 -3.60 -12.80 4.08
CA MET A 210 -5.04 -12.95 4.15
C MET A 210 -5.65 -12.89 2.76
N THR A 211 -6.93 -13.19 2.66
CA THR A 211 -7.71 -12.90 1.47
C THR A 211 -9.16 -12.56 1.83
N ASP A 212 -9.78 -11.73 1.00
CA ASP A 212 -11.23 -11.50 1.00
C ASP A 212 -11.91 -12.12 -0.23
N GLY A 213 -11.24 -13.06 -0.92
CA GLY A 213 -11.74 -13.69 -2.14
C GLY A 213 -11.58 -12.85 -3.40
N VAL A 214 -11.11 -11.60 -3.30
CA VAL A 214 -10.76 -10.75 -4.45
C VAL A 214 -9.26 -10.52 -4.50
N ASP A 215 -8.69 -10.07 -3.39
CA ASP A 215 -7.27 -9.78 -3.26
C ASP A 215 -6.59 -10.81 -2.35
N LEU A 216 -5.32 -11.11 -2.66
CA LEU A 216 -4.34 -11.58 -1.69
C LEU A 216 -3.81 -10.35 -0.95
N ILE A 217 -4.01 -10.34 0.37
CA ILE A 217 -3.74 -9.20 1.22
C ILE A 217 -2.55 -9.53 2.12
N ILE A 218 -1.51 -8.71 2.07
CA ILE A 218 -0.30 -8.89 2.86
C ILE A 218 -0.18 -7.71 3.82
N ALA A 219 -0.42 -7.96 5.10
CA ALA A 219 -0.28 -6.97 6.17
C ALA A 219 1.04 -7.17 6.92
N ASN A 220 1.83 -6.12 7.08
CA ASN A 220 3.14 -6.14 7.72
C ASN A 220 3.43 -4.82 8.44
N GLN A 221 4.58 -4.75 9.11
CA GLN A 221 5.04 -3.57 9.83
C GLN A 221 6.02 -2.71 8.98
N GLY A 222 5.73 -2.53 7.69
CA GLY A 222 6.53 -1.77 6.74
C GLY A 222 7.78 -2.52 6.27
N LYS A 223 8.93 -2.24 6.88
CA LYS A 223 10.16 -3.01 6.58
C LYS A 223 10.00 -4.44 7.06
N HIS A 224 10.53 -5.41 6.32
CA HIS A 224 10.49 -6.81 6.76
C HIS A 224 11.57 -7.11 7.81
N ILE A 225 12.75 -6.51 7.66
CA ILE A 225 13.90 -6.73 8.53
C ILE A 225 14.40 -5.38 9.04
N ILE A 226 14.66 -5.27 10.34
CA ILE A 226 15.22 -4.08 10.97
C ILE A 226 16.38 -4.44 11.90
N ASP A 227 17.25 -3.46 12.17
CA ASP A 227 18.17 -3.55 13.32
C ASP A 227 17.35 -3.53 14.61
N ILE A 228 17.68 -4.36 15.59
CA ILE A 228 16.97 -4.40 16.88
C ILE A 228 17.00 -3.03 17.60
N LYS A 229 17.98 -2.17 17.30
CA LYS A 229 18.09 -0.81 17.85
C LYS A 229 17.10 0.18 17.23
N ASP A 230 16.54 -0.14 16.07
CA ASP A 230 15.60 0.73 15.38
C ASP A 230 14.19 0.58 15.99
N ALA A 231 13.59 1.71 16.37
CA ALA A 231 12.17 1.75 16.67
C ALA A 231 11.37 1.61 15.36
N ASN A 232 10.32 0.78 15.38
CA ASN A 232 9.45 0.61 14.22
C ASN A 232 8.03 1.08 14.51
N TYR A 233 7.63 2.14 13.81
CA TYR A 233 6.28 2.68 13.80
C TYR A 233 5.60 2.50 12.44
N LYS A 234 6.20 1.66 11.57
CA LYS A 234 5.74 1.49 10.20
C LYS A 234 4.65 0.44 10.10
N PHE A 235 3.81 0.61 9.10
CA PHE A 235 2.92 -0.42 8.61
C PHE A 235 2.96 -0.49 7.09
N GLY A 236 2.50 -1.61 6.55
CA GLY A 236 2.39 -1.82 5.12
C GLY A 236 1.33 -2.87 4.82
N HIS A 237 0.43 -2.54 3.93
CA HIS A 237 -0.61 -3.39 3.39
C HIS A 237 -0.42 -3.44 1.88
N THR A 238 -0.38 -4.65 1.32
CA THR A 238 -0.33 -4.86 -0.12
C THR A 238 -1.55 -5.67 -0.54
N PHE A 239 -2.22 -5.23 -1.60
CA PHE A 239 -3.40 -5.86 -2.17
C PHE A 239 -3.07 -6.31 -3.58
N ILE A 240 -2.96 -7.63 -3.79
CA ILE A 240 -2.63 -8.23 -5.08
C ILE A 240 -3.87 -8.96 -5.58
N ARG A 241 -4.34 -8.65 -6.78
CA ARG A 241 -5.51 -9.35 -7.36
C ARG A 241 -5.23 -10.83 -7.52
N LEU A 242 -6.09 -11.68 -6.97
CA LEU A 242 -5.88 -13.13 -7.03
C LEU A 242 -5.77 -13.65 -8.47
N GLY A 243 -6.63 -13.16 -9.36
CA GLY A 243 -6.63 -13.55 -10.78
C GLY A 243 -5.41 -13.09 -11.58
N LEU A 244 -4.53 -12.26 -11.01
CA LEU A 244 -3.28 -11.85 -11.64
C LEU A 244 -2.05 -12.61 -11.13
N ILE A 245 -2.20 -13.42 -10.09
CA ILE A 245 -1.08 -14.17 -9.51
C ILE A 245 -0.80 -15.37 -10.40
N GLU A 246 0.37 -15.39 -11.04
CA GLU A 246 0.79 -16.48 -11.94
C GLU A 246 1.42 -17.64 -11.18
N SER A 247 2.23 -17.32 -10.16
CA SER A 247 2.95 -18.32 -9.39
C SER A 247 3.43 -17.76 -8.05
N ILE A 248 3.61 -18.65 -7.08
CA ILE A 248 4.23 -18.35 -5.80
C ILE A 248 5.36 -19.34 -5.55
N ALA A 249 6.51 -18.84 -5.13
CA ALA A 249 7.70 -19.64 -4.81
C ALA A 249 8.37 -19.18 -3.51
N LEU A 250 9.14 -20.08 -2.91
CA LEU A 250 10.02 -19.78 -1.78
C LEU A 250 11.45 -20.06 -2.19
N GLU A 251 12.33 -19.08 -2.01
CA GLU A 251 13.77 -19.22 -2.26
C GLU A 251 14.58 -18.90 -1.00
N PRO A 252 15.74 -19.53 -0.76
CA PRO A 252 16.58 -19.18 0.39
C PRO A 252 17.01 -17.70 0.36
N HIS A 253 16.89 -17.00 1.48
CA HIS A 253 17.29 -15.60 1.54
C HIS A 253 18.82 -15.45 1.40
N PRO A 254 19.32 -14.49 0.59
CA PRO A 254 20.76 -14.41 0.27
C PRO A 254 21.64 -14.14 1.51
N ASN A 255 21.14 -13.35 2.46
CA ASN A 255 21.92 -12.84 3.60
C ASN A 255 21.60 -13.51 4.95
N PHE A 256 20.45 -14.15 5.10
CA PHE A 256 19.93 -14.63 6.39
C PHE A 256 19.52 -16.10 6.26
N PRO A 257 20.31 -17.06 6.77
CA PRO A 257 20.02 -18.48 6.61
C PRO A 257 18.74 -18.94 7.33
N GLU A 258 18.21 -18.14 8.25
CA GLU A 258 16.94 -18.38 8.93
C GLU A 258 15.72 -18.04 8.06
N LEU A 259 15.93 -17.39 6.90
CA LEU A 259 14.85 -16.85 6.08
C LEU A 259 14.78 -17.49 4.69
N ASN A 260 13.57 -17.50 4.15
CA ASN A 260 13.30 -17.56 2.73
C ASN A 260 12.79 -16.20 2.20
N VAL A 261 12.78 -16.03 0.89
CA VAL A 261 12.06 -14.99 0.16
C VAL A 261 10.84 -15.63 -0.47
N LEU A 262 9.66 -15.20 -0.06
CA LEU A 262 8.41 -15.48 -0.75
C LEU A 262 8.33 -14.58 -1.97
N ILE A 263 8.28 -15.19 -3.15
CA ILE A 263 8.18 -14.50 -4.45
C ILE A 263 6.78 -14.76 -4.99
N ILE A 264 6.03 -13.69 -5.22
CA ILE A 264 4.70 -13.72 -5.82
C ILE A 264 4.83 -13.07 -7.19
N LYS A 265 4.68 -13.87 -8.25
CA LYS A 265 4.75 -13.40 -9.62
C LYS A 265 3.38 -12.90 -10.06
N VAL A 266 3.33 -11.65 -10.49
CA VAL A 266 2.12 -10.93 -10.90
C VAL A 266 2.37 -10.31 -12.27
N ALA A 267 1.94 -11.00 -13.32
CA ALA A 267 2.30 -10.66 -14.70
C ALA A 267 3.84 -10.51 -14.88
N LEU A 268 4.29 -9.31 -15.30
CA LEU A 268 5.69 -8.98 -15.53
C LEU A 268 6.41 -8.45 -14.28
N CYS A 269 5.74 -8.41 -13.13
CA CYS A 269 6.30 -7.91 -11.88
C CYS A 269 6.37 -9.02 -10.83
N GLU A 270 7.24 -8.80 -9.84
CA GLU A 270 7.37 -9.68 -8.69
C GLU A 270 7.16 -8.86 -7.42
N PHE A 271 6.36 -9.41 -6.51
CA PHE A 271 6.29 -8.94 -5.14
C PHE A 271 7.07 -9.92 -4.26
N THR A 272 7.97 -9.40 -3.43
CA THR A 272 8.83 -10.22 -2.57
C THR A 272 8.60 -9.91 -1.10
N LEU A 273 8.56 -10.95 -0.26
CA LEU A 273 8.43 -10.84 1.19
C LEU A 273 9.45 -11.75 1.87
N ALA A 274 10.24 -11.22 2.81
CA ALA A 274 11.10 -12.07 3.63
C ALA A 274 10.26 -12.86 4.64
N VAL A 275 10.46 -14.17 4.69
CA VAL A 275 9.71 -15.07 5.57
C VAL A 275 10.62 -16.05 6.32
N ASP A 276 10.16 -16.59 7.44
CA ASP A 276 10.86 -17.67 8.15
C ASP A 276 11.10 -18.86 7.20
N LYS A 277 12.23 -19.54 7.31
CA LYS A 277 12.57 -20.69 6.45
C LYS A 277 11.57 -21.86 6.53
N HIS A 278 10.78 -21.92 7.60
CA HIS A 278 9.71 -22.89 7.85
C HIS A 278 8.32 -22.32 7.59
N PHE A 279 8.21 -21.11 7.03
CA PHE A 279 6.94 -20.50 6.67
C PHE A 279 6.21 -21.38 5.63
N SER A 280 4.99 -21.81 5.96
CA SER A 280 4.16 -22.59 5.04
C SER A 280 3.31 -21.66 4.17
N ILE A 281 3.29 -21.98 2.87
CA ILE A 281 2.44 -21.32 1.87
C ILE A 281 1.34 -22.26 1.35
N ASP A 282 1.13 -23.42 1.99
CA ASP A 282 0.25 -24.48 1.48
C ASP A 282 -1.20 -23.99 1.29
N LYS A 283 -1.70 -23.20 2.25
CA LYS A 283 -3.03 -22.58 2.18
C LYS A 283 -3.16 -21.57 1.04
N VAL A 284 -2.08 -20.83 0.75
CA VAL A 284 -2.06 -19.88 -0.36
C VAL A 284 -2.04 -20.62 -1.69
N LEU A 285 -1.24 -21.68 -1.81
CA LEU A 285 -1.20 -22.54 -3.00
C LEU A 285 -2.55 -23.24 -3.23
N GLN A 286 -3.19 -23.75 -2.16
CA GLN A 286 -4.52 -24.35 -2.24
C GLN A 286 -5.57 -23.35 -2.71
N LEU A 287 -5.53 -22.10 -2.22
CA LEU A 287 -6.40 -21.03 -2.69
C LEU A 287 -6.22 -20.79 -4.20
N LEU A 288 -4.99 -20.60 -4.68
CA LEU A 288 -4.72 -20.33 -6.09
C LEU A 288 -5.12 -21.50 -6.99
N HIS A 289 -4.91 -22.74 -6.53
CA HIS A 289 -5.34 -23.93 -7.26
C HIS A 289 -6.87 -23.98 -7.45
N ASN A 290 -7.63 -23.65 -6.40
CA ASN A 290 -9.09 -23.58 -6.48
C ASN A 290 -9.55 -22.50 -7.46
N ILE A 291 -8.83 -21.38 -7.51
CA ILE A 291 -9.13 -20.26 -8.41
C ILE A 291 -8.95 -20.67 -9.87
N HIS A 292 -7.80 -21.25 -10.23
CA HIS A 292 -7.55 -21.71 -11.59
C HIS A 292 -8.59 -22.73 -12.07
N HIS A 293 -9.03 -23.64 -11.19
CA HIS A 293 -10.13 -24.56 -11.52
C HIS A 293 -11.45 -23.87 -11.83
N VAL A 294 -11.79 -22.80 -11.11
CA VAL A 294 -13.01 -22.01 -11.39
C VAL A 294 -12.88 -21.29 -12.74
N GLU A 295 -11.69 -20.83 -13.12
CA GLU A 295 -11.48 -20.16 -14.40
C GLU A 295 -11.54 -21.10 -15.61
N GLU A 296 -11.12 -22.36 -15.46
CA GLU A 296 -11.21 -23.37 -16.53
C GLU A 296 -12.65 -23.81 -16.82
N MET A 297 -13.59 -23.58 -15.89
CA MET A 297 -15.00 -23.98 -16.02
C MET A 297 -15.91 -22.93 -16.68
N VAL A 298 -15.43 -21.69 -16.85
CA VAL A 298 -16.20 -20.55 -17.40
C VAL A 298 -15.83 -20.32 -18.86
#